data_AF-A0A7S2FT46-F1
#
_entry.id   AF-A0A7S2FT46-F1
#
_cell.length_a   1.000
_cell.length_b   1.000
_cell.length_c   1.000
_cell.angle_alpha   90.00
_cell.angle_beta   90.00
_cell.angle_gamma   90.00
#
_symmetry.space_group_name_H-M   'P 1'
#
loop_
_entity.id
_entity.type
_entity.pdbx_description
1 polymer ?
#
loop_
_entity_poly.entity_id
_entity_poly.type
_entity_poly.pdbx_seq_one_letter_code
_entity_poly.pdbx_strand_id
1 'polypeptide(L)'
;DDGAGLISYDTWSATRDRAVFYLDDNDAAPVWVSEFGTSRKDDNAWWEYVLRYFKEKDVSWCYWPLDPIAAPDSSAGEEQNLKVETYGLFDTSRHDYSAVVGWKLQDLIGIMAPSSDLPAKLEPPAACEFDPEPNAARSAEETGSFEFMTTMSWNPQADVEALCLVFLFLLIPCICCFGLYVLLHRRGGGARAEAFQKAPGQDRQYSP
;
A
#
# COMPACT_ATOMS: atom_id res chain seq x y z
N ASP A 1 -23.84 16.44 34.03
CA ASP A 1 -24.55 16.04 32.81
C ASP A 1 -23.67 15.01 32.16
N ASP A 2 -24.04 13.75 32.36
CA ASP A 2 -23.10 12.69 32.71
C ASP A 2 -22.71 11.88 31.46
N GLY A 3 -22.07 12.59 30.52
CA GLY A 3 -21.84 12.17 29.14
C GLY A 3 -20.65 11.24 28.95
N ALA A 4 -20.93 9.95 28.78
CA ALA A 4 -20.11 8.95 28.09
C ALA A 4 -18.59 8.92 28.38
N GLY A 5 -18.20 8.35 29.53
CA GLY A 5 -17.12 7.36 29.65
C GLY A 5 -15.80 7.58 28.88
N LEU A 6 -15.28 8.81 28.84
CA LEU A 6 -13.95 9.08 28.30
C LEU A 6 -12.90 8.34 29.14
N ILE A 7 -12.13 7.46 28.49
CA ILE A 7 -10.99 6.80 29.14
C ILE A 7 -9.97 7.85 29.57
N SER A 8 -9.31 7.66 30.71
CA SER A 8 -8.27 8.59 31.16
C SER A 8 -7.08 8.59 30.20
N TYR A 9 -6.33 9.71 30.17
CA TYR A 9 -5.09 9.80 29.41
C TYR A 9 -4.15 8.62 29.71
N ASP A 10 -3.94 8.29 30.98
CA ASP A 10 -3.05 7.20 31.39
C ASP A 10 -3.50 5.84 30.86
N THR A 11 -4.81 5.59 30.80
CA THR A 11 -5.36 4.34 30.24
C THR A 11 -5.20 4.31 28.72
N TRP A 12 -5.41 5.47 28.07
CA TRP A 12 -5.25 5.65 26.63
C TRP A 12 -3.79 5.47 26.21
N SER A 13 -2.84 6.10 26.91
CA SER A 13 -1.40 6.04 26.62
C SER A 13 -0.83 4.64 26.83
N ALA A 14 -1.16 3.98 27.94
CA ALA A 14 -0.74 2.59 28.20
C ALA A 14 -1.27 1.60 27.15
N THR A 15 -2.36 1.94 26.45
CA THR A 15 -2.84 1.13 25.33
C THR A 15 -2.03 1.37 24.05
N ARG A 16 -1.50 2.58 23.83
CA ARG A 16 -0.61 2.88 22.69
C ARG A 16 0.77 2.29 22.86
N ASP A 17 1.34 2.38 24.06
CA ASP A 17 2.59 1.71 24.43
C ASP A 17 2.51 0.22 24.08
N ARG A 18 1.47 -0.48 24.55
CA ARG A 18 1.31 -1.93 24.28
C ARG A 18 1.02 -2.29 22.83
N ALA A 19 0.30 -1.46 22.09
CA ALA A 19 -0.21 -1.82 20.77
C ALA A 19 0.76 -1.47 19.63
N VAL A 20 1.45 -0.33 19.76
CA VAL A 20 2.21 0.27 18.65
C VAL A 20 3.62 0.64 19.08
N PHE A 21 3.79 1.26 20.24
CA PHE A 21 5.07 1.86 20.66
C PHE A 21 5.99 0.92 21.46
N TYR A 22 5.62 -0.35 21.64
CA TYR A 22 6.49 -1.33 22.32
C TYR A 22 7.81 -1.58 21.57
N LEU A 23 7.89 -1.22 20.28
CA LEU A 23 9.13 -1.29 19.49
C LEU A 23 10.04 -0.08 19.73
N ASP A 24 9.44 1.06 20.08
CA ASP A 24 10.16 2.26 20.49
C ASP A 24 10.75 2.06 21.89
N ASP A 25 10.01 1.35 22.76
CA ASP A 25 10.49 0.94 24.07
C ASP A 25 11.77 0.08 23.95
N ASN A 26 12.87 0.57 24.54
CA ASN A 26 14.22 -0.02 24.52
C ASN A 26 14.97 0.07 23.18
N ASP A 27 14.63 1.04 22.33
CA ASP A 27 15.33 1.29 21.06
C ASP A 27 15.34 0.06 20.12
N ALA A 28 14.28 -0.77 20.16
CA ALA A 28 14.23 -2.00 19.37
C ALA A 28 14.03 -1.72 17.87
N ALA A 29 13.20 -0.72 17.54
CA ALA A 29 13.07 -0.16 16.21
C ALA A 29 12.44 1.24 16.25
N PRO A 30 12.77 2.14 15.31
CA PRO A 30 12.10 3.43 15.22
C PRO A 30 10.62 3.25 14.85
N VAL A 31 9.73 3.97 15.55
CA VAL A 31 8.30 3.97 15.27
C VAL A 31 7.88 5.30 14.62
N TRP A 32 7.15 5.21 13.52
CA TRP A 32 6.60 6.37 12.81
C TRP A 32 5.08 6.22 12.67
N VAL A 33 4.33 7.20 13.18
CA VAL A 33 2.90 7.35 12.88
C VAL A 33 2.71 7.97 11.50
N SER A 34 2.30 7.17 10.52
CA SER A 34 2.12 7.64 9.13
C SER A 34 0.91 8.56 8.96
N GLU A 35 -0.13 8.40 9.77
CA GLU A 35 -1.38 9.16 9.62
C GLU A 35 -2.02 9.46 10.98
N PHE A 36 -2.31 10.75 11.19
CA PHE A 36 -3.26 11.21 12.19
C PHE A 36 -3.79 12.57 11.76
N GLY A 37 -5.01 12.90 12.19
CA GLY A 37 -5.63 14.17 11.86
C GLY A 37 -6.96 14.35 12.59
N THR A 38 -7.48 15.56 12.56
CA THR A 38 -8.80 15.88 13.12
C THR A 38 -9.45 16.99 12.31
N SER A 39 -10.78 16.97 12.23
CA SER A 39 -11.59 18.09 11.73
C SER A 39 -12.16 18.97 12.86
N ARG A 40 -11.91 18.60 14.12
CA ARG A 40 -12.50 19.24 15.31
C ARG A 40 -11.44 19.60 16.35
N LYS A 41 -11.49 20.85 16.82
CA LYS A 41 -10.69 21.34 17.95
C LYS A 41 -11.40 21.08 19.28
N ASP A 42 -12.64 21.55 19.39
CA ASP A 42 -13.35 21.60 20.66
C ASP A 42 -13.94 20.25 21.06
N ASP A 43 -13.88 19.96 22.36
CA ASP A 43 -14.35 18.73 23.00
C ASP A 43 -13.78 17.45 22.35
N ASN A 44 -12.48 17.48 22.02
CA ASN A 44 -11.78 16.39 21.35
C ASN A 44 -10.62 15.85 22.19
N ALA A 45 -10.96 15.08 23.22
CA ALA A 45 -9.98 14.45 24.10
C ALA A 45 -8.98 13.55 23.34
N TRP A 46 -9.38 12.92 22.23
CA TRP A 46 -8.45 12.12 21.42
C TRP A 46 -7.34 12.98 20.83
N TRP A 47 -7.68 14.16 20.28
CA TRP A 47 -6.68 15.07 19.72
C TRP A 47 -5.72 15.57 20.79
N GLU A 48 -6.26 16.00 21.94
CA GLU A 48 -5.45 16.42 23.09
C GLU A 48 -4.50 15.31 23.56
N TYR A 49 -4.99 14.07 23.63
CA TYR A 49 -4.19 12.92 24.07
C TYR A 49 -3.12 12.55 23.06
N VAL A 50 -3.42 12.58 21.76
CA VAL A 50 -2.43 12.31 20.71
C VAL A 50 -1.32 13.34 20.75
N LEU A 51 -1.65 14.64 20.80
CA LEU A 51 -0.64 15.70 20.85
C LEU A 51 0.22 15.61 22.11
N ARG A 52 -0.42 15.39 23.27
CA ARG A 52 0.30 15.21 24.54
C ARG A 52 1.25 14.01 24.47
N TYR A 53 0.78 12.88 23.96
CA TYR A 53 1.56 11.66 23.87
C TYR A 53 2.73 11.79 22.89
N PHE A 54 2.50 12.37 21.70
CA PHE A 54 3.58 12.58 20.72
C PHE A 54 4.67 13.48 21.27
N LYS A 55 4.30 14.48 22.06
CA LYS A 55 5.26 15.35 22.74
C LYS A 55 6.00 14.65 23.89
N GLU A 56 5.31 13.88 24.71
CA GLU A 56 5.91 13.17 25.85
C GLU A 56 6.87 12.04 25.39
N LYS A 57 6.56 11.40 24.26
CA LYS A 57 7.31 10.25 23.71
C LYS A 57 8.21 10.59 22.52
N ASP A 58 8.20 11.84 22.06
CA ASP A 58 8.94 12.29 20.86
C ASP A 58 8.70 11.42 19.61
N VAL A 59 7.43 11.14 19.38
CA VAL A 59 7.01 10.28 18.27
C VAL A 59 7.33 10.95 16.94
N SER A 60 7.94 10.22 16.01
CA SER A 60 8.00 10.65 14.61
C SER A 60 6.62 10.49 13.94
N TRP A 61 6.15 11.51 13.24
CA TRP A 61 4.78 11.54 12.71
C TRP A 61 4.64 12.22 11.34
N CYS A 62 3.57 11.85 10.63
CA CYS A 62 3.05 12.55 9.46
C CYS A 62 1.60 12.94 9.69
N TYR A 63 1.27 14.21 9.44
CA TYR A 63 -0.11 14.67 9.48
C TYR A 63 -0.82 14.26 8.19
N TRP A 64 -2.00 13.65 8.33
CA TRP A 64 -2.84 13.33 7.18
C TRP A 64 -4.26 13.87 7.39
N PRO A 65 -4.83 14.52 6.37
CA PRO A 65 -4.23 14.94 5.08
C PRO A 65 -3.70 16.38 5.14
N LEU A 66 -2.85 16.73 4.17
CA LEU A 66 -2.48 18.13 3.95
C LEU A 66 -3.57 18.84 3.14
N ASP A 67 -4.03 18.20 2.07
CA ASP A 67 -4.86 18.83 1.04
C ASP A 67 -6.25 19.25 1.53
N PRO A 68 -6.82 20.34 0.97
CA PRO A 68 -8.18 20.77 1.29
C PRO A 68 -9.26 19.96 0.56
N ILE A 69 -8.85 19.12 -0.39
CA ILE A 69 -9.71 18.35 -1.28
C ILE A 69 -9.15 16.93 -1.37
N ALA A 70 -10.01 15.93 -1.21
CA ALA A 70 -9.61 14.53 -1.37
C ALA A 70 -9.30 14.23 -2.84
N ALA A 71 -8.30 13.37 -3.07
CA ALA A 71 -8.02 12.87 -4.40
C ALA A 71 -9.30 12.25 -5.02
N PRO A 72 -9.61 12.56 -6.29
CA PRO A 72 -10.77 11.99 -6.96
C PRO A 72 -10.62 10.45 -6.98
N ASP A 73 -11.72 9.75 -6.69
CA ASP A 73 -11.74 8.31 -6.78
C ASP A 73 -11.56 7.91 -8.26
N SER A 74 -10.44 7.26 -8.58
CA SER A 74 -10.12 6.82 -9.94
C SER A 74 -11.16 5.88 -10.57
N SER A 75 -12.05 5.29 -9.74
CA SER A 75 -13.15 4.43 -10.20
C SER A 75 -14.45 5.20 -10.47
N ALA A 76 -14.54 6.45 -9.99
CA ALA A 76 -15.61 7.37 -10.28
C ALA A 76 -15.27 8.16 -11.55
N GLY A 77 -16.06 8.00 -12.61
CA GLY A 77 -15.85 8.69 -13.89
C GLY A 77 -15.68 10.21 -13.77
N GLU A 78 -15.14 10.81 -14.84
CA GLU A 78 -14.48 12.13 -15.00
C GLU A 78 -15.17 13.41 -14.46
N GLU A 79 -16.31 13.32 -13.80
CA GLU A 79 -16.97 14.45 -13.14
C GLU A 79 -17.58 14.00 -11.81
N GLN A 80 -16.81 14.01 -10.72
CA GLN A 80 -17.40 13.90 -9.39
C GLN A 80 -16.92 14.99 -8.46
N ASN A 81 -17.91 15.58 -7.78
CA ASN A 81 -17.79 16.60 -6.75
C ASN A 81 -16.55 16.35 -5.88
N LEU A 82 -15.53 17.19 -6.06
CA LEU A 82 -14.32 17.20 -5.25
C LEU A 82 -14.74 17.20 -3.77
N LYS A 83 -14.51 16.07 -3.10
CA LYS A 83 -14.90 15.92 -1.70
C LYS A 83 -13.99 16.80 -0.86
N VAL A 84 -14.60 17.76 -0.17
CA VAL A 84 -13.88 18.60 0.80
C VAL A 84 -13.26 17.72 1.86
N GLU A 85 -11.97 17.91 2.08
CA GLU A 85 -11.22 17.14 3.05
C GLU A 85 -11.09 17.92 4.36
N THR A 86 -12.09 17.72 5.24
CA THR A 86 -12.20 18.47 6.51
C THR A 86 -11.07 18.19 7.51
N TYR A 87 -10.35 17.07 7.33
CA TYR A 87 -9.16 16.78 8.13
C TYR A 87 -7.93 17.55 7.63
N GLY A 88 -7.98 18.11 6.42
CA GLY A 88 -6.91 18.87 5.76
C GLY A 88 -6.29 19.99 6.61
N LEU A 89 -4.99 20.21 6.43
CA LEU A 89 -4.29 21.36 7.02
C LEU A 89 -4.57 22.64 6.24
N PHE A 90 -4.72 22.57 4.92
CA PHE A 90 -5.11 23.70 4.09
C PHE A 90 -6.59 24.08 4.30
N ASP A 91 -6.89 25.37 4.16
CA ASP A 91 -8.22 25.92 4.36
C ASP A 91 -9.17 25.42 3.26
N THR A 92 -10.10 24.55 3.67
CA THR A 92 -11.10 23.96 2.81
C THR A 92 -12.09 24.95 2.23
N SER A 93 -12.22 26.17 2.78
CA SER A 93 -13.15 27.18 2.25
C SER A 93 -12.60 27.92 1.03
N ARG A 94 -11.27 27.90 0.83
CA ARG A 94 -10.61 28.67 -0.23
C ARG A 94 -10.23 27.83 -1.45
N HIS A 95 -9.94 26.55 -1.25
CA HIS A 95 -9.59 25.60 -2.33
C HIS A 95 -8.37 26.03 -3.19
N ASP A 96 -7.57 27.00 -2.74
CA ASP A 96 -6.50 27.64 -3.52
C ASP A 96 -5.11 27.47 -2.88
N TYR A 97 -5.00 26.63 -1.83
CA TYR A 97 -3.77 26.39 -1.06
C TYR A 97 -3.13 27.66 -0.45
N SER A 98 -3.83 28.79 -0.46
CA SER A 98 -3.28 30.08 0.01
C SER A 98 -3.40 30.29 1.52
N ALA A 99 -4.17 29.45 2.20
CA ALA A 99 -4.38 29.52 3.64
C ALA A 99 -4.43 28.14 4.28
N VAL A 100 -4.13 28.10 5.58
CA VAL A 100 -4.17 26.90 6.42
C VAL A 100 -5.13 27.10 7.58
N VAL A 101 -5.61 26.01 8.16
CA VAL A 101 -6.40 26.01 9.38
C VAL A 101 -5.48 26.34 10.55
N GLY A 102 -5.47 27.62 10.95
CA GLY A 102 -4.46 28.16 11.88
C GLY A 102 -4.32 27.42 13.21
N TRP A 103 -5.43 26.95 13.80
CA TRP A 103 -5.36 26.21 15.06
C TRP A 103 -4.71 24.83 14.91
N LYS A 104 -4.96 24.12 13.79
CA LYS A 104 -4.32 22.82 13.52
C LYS A 104 -2.82 22.99 13.39
N LEU A 105 -2.39 23.99 12.61
CA LEU A 105 -0.97 24.27 12.42
C LEU A 105 -0.29 24.64 13.74
N GLN A 106 -0.94 25.46 14.58
CA GLN A 106 -0.39 25.82 15.89
C GLN A 106 -0.23 24.61 16.82
N ASP A 107 -1.23 23.73 16.86
CA ASP A 107 -1.17 22.50 17.65
C ASP A 107 -0.03 21.57 17.17
N LEU A 108 0.12 21.42 15.85
CA LEU A 108 1.20 20.64 15.24
C LEU A 108 2.59 21.21 15.55
N ILE A 109 2.75 22.54 15.43
CA ILE A 109 4.00 23.22 15.84
C ILE A 109 4.29 22.97 17.33
N GLY A 110 3.25 22.90 18.17
CA GLY A 110 3.36 22.65 19.61
C GLY A 110 3.98 21.30 19.99
N ILE A 111 3.94 20.32 19.08
CA ILE A 111 4.53 18.98 19.22
C ILE A 111 5.79 18.77 18.38
N MET A 112 6.22 19.78 17.60
CA MET A 112 7.52 19.76 16.91
C MET A 112 8.69 20.17 17.82
N ALA A 113 8.40 20.81 18.95
CA ALA A 113 9.43 21.17 19.91
C ALA A 113 9.94 19.88 20.61
N PRO A 114 11.26 19.59 20.57
CA PRO A 114 11.80 18.42 21.23
C PRO A 114 11.47 18.44 22.73
N SER A 115 11.17 17.27 23.30
CA SER A 115 11.02 17.12 24.75
C SER A 115 12.26 17.66 25.47
N SER A 116 12.08 18.26 26.65
CA SER A 116 13.20 18.72 27.48
C SER A 116 14.17 17.61 27.88
N ASP A 117 13.71 16.36 27.81
CA ASP A 117 14.42 15.16 28.25
C ASP A 117 15.22 14.49 27.12
N LEU A 118 15.09 14.99 25.88
CA LEU A 118 15.88 14.54 24.75
C LEU A 118 17.08 15.43 24.52
N PRO A 119 18.20 14.89 23.98
CA PRO A 119 19.27 15.74 23.53
C PRO A 119 18.67 16.76 22.56
N ALA A 120 18.84 18.05 22.89
CA ALA A 120 18.27 19.20 22.16
C ALA A 120 18.65 19.27 20.66
N LYS A 121 19.45 18.31 20.20
CA LYS A 121 20.02 18.24 18.88
C LYS A 121 20.42 16.79 18.57
N LEU A 122 19.61 16.10 17.78
CA LEU A 122 20.21 15.24 16.76
C LEU A 122 20.95 16.22 15.83
N GLU A 123 22.28 16.19 15.80
CA GLU A 123 23.03 17.02 14.86
C GLU A 123 22.59 16.59 13.45
N PRO A 124 21.86 17.43 12.70
CA PRO A 124 21.65 17.13 11.30
C PRO A 124 23.04 17.04 10.66
N PRO A 125 23.25 16.13 9.69
CA PRO A 125 24.52 16.07 8.99
C PRO A 125 24.92 17.48 8.53
N ALA A 126 26.19 17.83 8.72
CA ALA A 126 26.71 19.19 8.50
C ALA A 126 26.42 19.74 7.09
N ALA A 127 26.10 18.85 6.16
CA ALA A 127 25.40 19.17 4.93
C ALA A 127 24.17 18.25 4.79
N CYS A 128 22.99 18.83 4.60
CA CYS A 128 21.90 18.16 3.88
C CYS A 128 22.24 18.19 2.40
N GLU A 129 23.23 17.40 2.01
CA GLU A 129 23.50 17.18 0.60
C GLU A 129 22.50 16.13 0.11
N PHE A 130 21.35 16.62 -0.37
CA PHE A 130 20.54 15.80 -1.26
C PHE A 130 21.38 15.64 -2.53
N ASP A 131 22.22 14.62 -2.54
CA ASP A 131 22.98 14.26 -3.71
C ASP A 131 22.03 13.49 -4.62
N PRO A 132 21.55 14.11 -5.72
CA PRO A 132 20.59 13.47 -6.60
C PRO A 132 21.18 12.23 -7.27
N GLU A 133 22.51 12.13 -7.40
CA GLU A 133 23.17 11.08 -8.17
C GLU A 133 23.22 9.74 -7.42
N PRO A 134 23.64 9.64 -6.14
CA PRO A 134 23.51 8.45 -5.31
C PRO A 134 22.05 8.09 -5.05
N ASN A 135 21.17 9.06 -4.84
CA ASN A 135 19.75 8.78 -4.61
C ASN A 135 19.06 8.25 -5.87
N ALA A 136 19.37 8.81 -7.04
CA ALA A 136 18.91 8.27 -8.32
C ALA A 136 19.50 6.89 -8.58
N ALA A 137 20.79 6.69 -8.33
CA ALA A 137 21.46 5.40 -8.47
C ALA A 137 20.81 4.35 -7.55
N ARG A 138 20.57 4.66 -6.28
CA ARG A 138 19.87 3.81 -5.32
C ARG A 138 18.42 3.53 -5.70
N SER A 139 17.69 4.54 -6.19
CA SER A 139 16.31 4.35 -6.68
C SER A 139 16.22 3.51 -7.95
N ALA A 140 17.31 3.45 -8.71
CA ALA A 140 17.45 2.63 -9.91
C ALA A 140 18.04 1.24 -9.62
N GLU A 141 18.47 0.96 -8.39
CA GLU A 141 18.83 -0.40 -7.98
C GLU A 141 17.56 -1.26 -8.05
N GLU A 142 17.61 -2.33 -8.83
CA GLU A 142 16.51 -3.28 -8.89
C GLU A 142 16.31 -3.90 -7.52
N THR A 143 15.13 -3.70 -6.92
CA THR A 143 14.75 -4.48 -5.74
C THR A 143 14.64 -5.94 -6.17
N GLY A 144 15.54 -6.77 -5.65
CA GLY A 144 15.55 -8.19 -5.98
C GLY A 144 14.19 -8.81 -5.70
N SER A 145 13.67 -9.65 -6.59
CA SER A 145 12.34 -10.23 -6.43
C SER A 145 12.16 -10.95 -5.09
N PHE A 146 13.23 -11.54 -4.55
CA PHE A 146 13.21 -12.14 -3.22
C PHE A 146 13.05 -11.09 -2.10
N GLU A 147 13.85 -10.03 -2.15
CA GLU A 147 13.78 -8.93 -1.17
C GLU A 147 12.40 -8.28 -1.17
N PHE A 148 11.85 -8.01 -2.37
CA PHE A 148 10.50 -7.50 -2.55
C PHE A 148 9.45 -8.42 -1.91
N MET A 149 9.52 -9.73 -2.16
CA MET A 149 8.55 -10.69 -1.62
C MET A 149 8.66 -10.86 -0.10
N THR A 150 9.87 -10.71 0.47
CA THR A 150 10.10 -10.85 1.93
C THR A 150 9.77 -9.59 2.74
N THR A 151 9.76 -8.42 2.11
CA THR A 151 9.51 -7.14 2.78
C THR A 151 8.07 -6.64 2.60
N MET A 152 7.27 -7.25 1.71
CA MET A 152 5.83 -6.97 1.64
C MET A 152 5.10 -7.44 2.90
N SER A 153 4.20 -6.60 3.41
CA SER A 153 3.19 -7.00 4.37
C SER A 153 2.11 -7.81 3.67
N TRP A 154 2.09 -9.12 3.90
CA TRP A 154 1.09 -10.02 3.33
C TRP A 154 -0.21 -9.92 4.11
N ASN A 155 -1.29 -9.54 3.41
CA ASN A 155 -2.64 -9.70 3.94
C ASN A 155 -3.27 -10.98 3.37
N PRO A 156 -4.31 -11.56 4.00
CA PRO A 156 -4.87 -12.84 3.55
C PRO A 156 -5.39 -12.82 2.11
N GLN A 157 -5.79 -11.66 1.58
CA GLN A 157 -6.21 -11.52 0.19
C GLN A 157 -5.02 -11.59 -0.77
N ALA A 158 -3.92 -10.89 -0.46
CA ALA A 158 -2.68 -10.90 -1.23
C ALA A 158 -2.07 -12.31 -1.28
N ASP A 159 -2.17 -13.08 -0.18
CA ASP A 159 -1.75 -14.48 -0.15
C ASP A 159 -2.54 -15.34 -1.15
N VAL A 160 -3.87 -15.19 -1.17
CA VAL A 160 -4.74 -15.93 -2.09
C VAL A 160 -4.47 -15.54 -3.54
N GLU A 161 -4.28 -14.26 -3.82
CA GLU A 161 -3.97 -13.77 -5.17
C GLU A 161 -2.62 -14.29 -5.67
N ALA A 162 -1.58 -14.23 -4.82
CA ALA A 162 -0.26 -14.78 -5.15
C ALA A 162 -0.32 -16.28 -5.41
N LEU A 163 -1.05 -17.04 -4.57
CA LEU A 163 -1.28 -18.47 -4.80
C LEU A 163 -2.01 -18.73 -6.12
N CYS A 164 -3.07 -17.97 -6.42
CA CYS A 164 -3.80 -18.09 -7.69
C CYS A 164 -2.89 -17.86 -8.90
N LEU A 165 -2.02 -16.85 -8.84
CA LEU A 165 -1.05 -16.57 -9.91
C LEU A 165 -0.05 -17.71 -10.08
N VAL A 166 0.50 -18.23 -8.98
CA VAL A 166 1.40 -19.40 -9.02
C VAL A 166 0.70 -20.61 -9.63
N PHE A 167 -0.53 -20.91 -9.22
CA PHE A 167 -1.33 -21.99 -9.79
C PHE A 167 -1.60 -21.78 -11.28
N LEU A 168 -1.94 -20.55 -11.71
CA LEU A 168 -2.14 -20.21 -13.11
C LEU A 168 -0.88 -20.50 -13.93
N PHE A 169 0.28 -20.04 -13.47
CA PHE A 169 1.57 -20.27 -14.13
C PHE A 169 1.95 -21.75 -14.21
N LEU A 170 1.58 -22.56 -13.21
CA LEU A 170 1.80 -24.01 -13.23
C LEU A 170 0.81 -24.76 -14.15
N LEU A 171 -0.42 -24.25 -14.29
CA LEU A 171 -1.48 -24.89 -15.09
C LEU A 171 -1.37 -24.57 -16.59
N ILE A 172 -0.89 -23.37 -16.96
CA ILE A 172 -0.75 -22.95 -18.37
C ILE A 172 0.05 -23.97 -19.20
N PRO A 173 1.26 -24.42 -18.79
CA PRO A 173 2.01 -25.42 -19.53
C PRO A 173 1.24 -26.74 -19.68
N CYS A 174 0.54 -27.18 -18.63
CA CYS A 174 -0.25 -28.41 -18.65
C CYS A 174 -1.40 -28.33 -19.67
N ILE A 175 -2.11 -27.20 -19.71
CA ILE A 175 -3.21 -26.96 -20.65
C ILE A 175 -2.66 -26.88 -22.09
N CYS A 176 -1.54 -26.20 -22.31
CA CYS A 176 -0.89 -26.12 -23.62
C CYS A 176 -0.42 -27.49 -24.11
N CYS A 177 0.22 -28.28 -23.24
CA CYS A 177 0.67 -29.64 -23.57
C CYS A 177 -0.51 -30.57 -23.88
N PHE A 178 -1.59 -30.50 -23.10
CA PHE A 178 -2.80 -31.29 -23.34
C PHE A 178 -3.49 -30.86 -24.65
N GLY A 179 -3.58 -29.56 -24.93
CA GLY A 179 -4.11 -29.04 -26.19
C GLY A 179 -3.31 -29.51 -27.40
N LEU A 180 -1.98 -29.43 -27.34
CA LEU A 180 -1.09 -29.95 -28.38
C LEU A 180 -1.25 -31.47 -28.56
N TYR A 181 -1.32 -32.22 -27.47
CA TYR A 181 -1.56 -33.66 -27.51
C TYR A 181 -2.88 -34.01 -28.22
N VAL A 182 -3.98 -33.33 -27.87
CA VAL A 182 -5.30 -33.52 -28.51
C VAL A 182 -5.26 -33.17 -30.01
N LEU A 183 -4.61 -32.05 -30.37
CA LEU A 183 -4.46 -31.64 -31.77
C LEU A 183 -3.65 -32.64 -32.59
N LEU A 184 -2.54 -33.14 -32.05
CA LEU A 184 -1.70 -34.15 -32.69
C LEU A 184 -2.45 -35.49 -32.86
N HIS A 185 -3.19 -35.92 -31.83
CA HIS A 185 -3.93 -37.18 -31.87
C HIS A 185 -5.13 -37.13 -32.83
N ARG A 186 -5.81 -35.98 -32.96
CA ARG A 186 -6.87 -35.79 -33.97
C ARG A 186 -6.32 -35.86 -35.40
N ARG A 187 -5.15 -35.30 -35.64
CA ARG A 187 -4.52 -35.27 -36.97
C ARG A 187 -4.05 -36.66 -37.42
N GLY A 188 -3.61 -37.52 -36.48
CA GLY A 188 -3.26 -38.91 -36.76
C GLY A 188 -4.44 -39.83 -37.11
N GLY A 189 -5.65 -39.51 -36.64
CA GLY A 189 -6.86 -40.29 -36.94
C GLY A 189 -7.35 -40.14 -38.38
N GLY A 190 -7.23 -38.93 -38.97
CA GLY A 190 -7.69 -38.65 -40.33
C GLY A 190 -6.84 -39.32 -41.41
N ALA A 191 -5.51 -39.32 -41.25
CA ALA A 191 -4.60 -39.94 -42.21
C ALA A 191 -4.76 -41.47 -42.31
N ARG A 192 -5.24 -42.12 -41.24
CA ARG A 192 -5.51 -43.57 -41.23
C ARG A 192 -6.82 -43.93 -41.94
N ALA A 193 -7.80 -43.02 -41.99
CA ALA A 193 -9.07 -43.23 -42.68
C ALA A 193 -8.93 -43.13 -44.22
N GLU A 194 -8.09 -42.22 -44.73
CA GLU A 194 -7.86 -42.09 -46.18
C GLU A 194 -7.00 -43.23 -46.76
N ALA A 195 -6.09 -43.81 -45.97
CA ALA A 195 -5.29 -44.96 -46.41
C ALA A 195 -6.13 -46.24 -46.62
N PHE A 196 -7.31 -46.35 -46.01
CA PHE A 196 -8.20 -47.51 -46.14
C PHE A 196 -9.13 -47.44 -47.36
N GLN A 197 -9.28 -46.27 -48.00
CA GLN A 197 -10.14 -46.08 -49.18
C GLN A 197 -9.41 -46.22 -50.53
N LYS A 198 -8.08 -46.30 -50.54
CA LYS A 198 -7.26 -46.61 -51.73
C LYS A 198 -6.77 -48.06 -51.73
N ALA A 199 -7.70 -49.02 -51.70
CA ALA A 199 -7.40 -50.39 -52.13
C ALA A 199 -7.69 -50.49 -53.64
N PRO A 200 -6.68 -50.65 -54.51
CA PRO A 200 -6.88 -50.73 -55.96
C PRO A 200 -7.50 -52.08 -56.34
N GLY A 201 -8.81 -52.07 -56.60
CA GLY A 201 -9.51 -53.15 -57.28
C GLY A 201 -9.15 -53.19 -58.76
N GLN A 202 -8.07 -53.92 -59.05
CA GLN A 202 -7.74 -54.65 -60.28
C GLN A 202 -8.58 -54.39 -61.54
N ASP A 203 -7.96 -53.69 -62.49
CA ASP A 203 -8.22 -53.84 -63.92
C ASP A 203 -8.02 -55.31 -64.36
N ARG A 204 -9.10 -56.00 -64.74
CA ARG A 204 -9.01 -57.21 -65.59
C ARG A 204 -9.16 -56.78 -67.05
N GLN A 205 -8.03 -56.65 -67.74
CA GLN A 205 -7.99 -56.68 -69.20
C GLN A 205 -8.37 -58.09 -69.68
N TYR A 206 -9.44 -58.19 -70.47
CA TYR A 206 -9.66 -59.31 -71.37
C TYR A 206 -9.05 -58.96 -72.74
N SER A 207 -8.30 -59.89 -73.29
CA SER A 207 -7.83 -59.92 -74.68
C SER A 207 -8.30 -61.24 -75.32
N PRO A 208 -8.40 -61.27 -76.66
CA PRO A 208 -9.61 -61.67 -77.40
C PRO A 208 -9.93 -63.16 -77.43
#